data_AF-A0A4Q6C3P9-F1
#
_entry.id   AF-A0A4Q6C3P9-F1
#
_cell.length_a   1.000
_cell.length_b   1.000
_cell.length_c   1.000
_cell.angle_alpha   90.00
_cell.angle_beta   90.00
_cell.angle_gamma   90.00
#
_symmetry.space_group_name_H-M   'P 1'
#
loop_
_entity.id
_entity.type
_entity.pdbx_description
1 polymer ?
#
loop_
_entity_poly.entity_id
_entity_poly.type
_entity_poly.pdbx_seq_one_letter_code
_entity_poly.pdbx_strand_id
1 'polypeptide(L)'
;MASPTSQNAHSETARRPLILGDKSYKDISDDLCQPVETFPTKQWFGLFFGAKTLFIAYLIHIAIIIGTGMGLLGVNHPIGWGTMIITFVFWVGIGHAGTLISAVLFLFRQKWRTGVARSAEAMTVFAVMTA
;
A
#
# COMPACT_ATOMS: atom_id res chain seq x y z
N MET A 1 1.34 59.45 -0.45
CA MET A 1 0.33 59.05 -1.45
C MET A 1 0.11 57.55 -1.25
N ALA A 2 -1.13 57.15 -0.97
CA ALA A 2 -1.49 56.01 -0.14
C ALA A 2 -1.14 54.62 -0.69
N SER A 3 -0.76 53.71 0.21
CA SER A 3 -0.72 52.26 0.04
C SER A 3 -2.11 51.65 0.26
N PRO A 4 -2.76 51.02 -0.74
CA PRO A 4 -3.86 50.10 -0.52
C PRO A 4 -3.26 48.67 -0.52
N THR A 5 -3.55 47.73 0.37
CA THR A 5 -4.79 47.45 1.06
C THR A 5 -4.46 46.38 2.09
N SER A 6 -4.63 46.70 3.38
CA SER A 6 -4.70 45.73 4.46
C SER A 6 -6.12 45.15 4.52
N GLN A 7 -6.48 44.23 3.62
CA GLN A 7 -7.75 43.49 3.74
C GLN A 7 -7.58 42.07 3.22
N ASN A 8 -7.39 41.14 4.16
CA ASN A 8 -7.96 39.78 4.20
C ASN A 8 -7.34 39.05 5.41
N ALA A 9 -7.71 39.48 6.62
CA ALA A 9 -7.34 38.83 7.88
C ALA A 9 -8.25 37.63 8.20
N HIS A 10 -8.48 36.77 7.21
CA HIS A 10 -8.81 35.36 7.41
C HIS A 10 -7.67 34.57 6.79
N SER A 11 -6.58 34.43 7.53
CA SER A 11 -5.53 33.48 7.20
C SER A 11 -6.10 32.07 7.38
N GLU A 12 -6.90 31.62 6.41
CA GLU A 12 -7.00 30.20 6.10
C GLU A 12 -5.55 29.69 6.08
N THR A 13 -5.20 28.79 6.98
CA THR A 13 -3.86 28.22 7.07
C THR A 13 -3.40 27.85 5.67
N ALA A 14 -2.45 28.61 5.10
CA ALA A 14 -2.07 28.49 3.70
C ALA A 14 -1.69 27.03 3.43
N ARG A 15 -2.54 26.32 2.68
CA ARG A 15 -2.34 24.89 2.44
C ARG A 15 -1.00 24.71 1.75
N ARG A 16 -0.12 23.90 2.35
CA ARG A 16 1.19 23.62 1.76
C ARG A 16 0.99 23.02 0.36
N PRO A 17 1.80 23.43 -0.62
CA PRO A 17 1.76 22.83 -1.95
C PRO A 17 2.05 21.33 -1.84
N LEU A 18 1.23 20.51 -2.52
CA LEU A 18 1.37 19.05 -2.51
C LEU A 18 2.45 18.56 -3.46
N ILE A 19 2.71 19.32 -4.53
CA ILE A 19 3.78 19.09 -5.48
C ILE A 19 4.86 20.12 -5.18
N LEU A 20 6.07 19.64 -4.91
CA LEU A 20 7.22 20.49 -4.64
C LEU A 20 8.06 20.64 -5.91
N GLY A 21 8.57 21.85 -6.12
CA GLY A 21 9.20 22.25 -7.38
C GLY A 21 8.16 22.55 -8.46
N ASP A 22 8.43 23.57 -9.28
CA ASP A 22 7.55 23.99 -10.38
C ASP A 22 7.61 22.98 -11.54
N LYS A 23 7.12 21.76 -11.30
CA LYS A 23 7.12 20.64 -12.26
C LYS A 23 6.04 20.80 -13.32
N SER A 24 6.43 20.62 -14.58
CA SER A 24 5.50 20.50 -15.71
C SER A 24 4.89 19.09 -15.77
N TYR A 25 3.81 18.92 -16.54
CA TYR A 25 3.20 17.61 -16.80
C TYR A 25 4.19 16.61 -17.41
N LYS A 26 5.06 17.09 -18.31
CA LYS A 26 6.11 16.26 -18.89
C LYS A 26 7.07 15.72 -17.84
N ASP A 27 7.50 16.57 -16.91
CA ASP A 27 8.42 16.18 -15.84
C ASP A 27 7.81 15.10 -14.93
N ILE A 28 6.52 15.21 -14.61
CA ILE A 28 5.80 14.21 -13.82
C ILE A 28 5.71 12.87 -14.56
N SER A 29 5.43 12.90 -15.85
CA SER A 29 5.37 11.68 -16.67
C SER A 29 6.73 11.01 -16.78
N ASP A 30 7.78 11.78 -17.07
CA ASP A 30 9.14 11.27 -17.20
C ASP A 30 9.62 10.68 -15.85
N ASP A 31 9.35 11.35 -14.72
CA ASP A 31 9.66 10.86 -13.37
C ASP A 31 8.95 9.54 -13.02
N LEU A 32 7.68 9.38 -13.43
CA LEU A 32 6.87 8.19 -13.13
C LEU A 32 7.23 7.00 -14.03
N CYS A 33 7.58 7.26 -15.29
CA CYS A 33 7.97 6.23 -16.25
C CYS A 33 9.41 5.76 -16.03
N GLN A 34 10.30 6.62 -15.51
CA GLN A 34 11.71 6.29 -15.33
C GLN A 34 11.95 4.95 -14.58
N PRO A 35 11.29 4.64 -13.43
CA PRO A 35 11.50 3.35 -12.75
C PRO A 35 11.04 2.13 -13.55
N VAL A 36 10.13 2.31 -14.53
CA VAL A 36 9.60 1.24 -15.39
C VAL A 36 10.48 1.05 -16.62
N GLU A 37 11.05 2.13 -17.16
CA GLU A 37 11.90 2.11 -18.35
C GLU A 37 13.38 1.81 -18.05
N THR A 38 13.81 1.99 -16.80
CA THR A 38 15.19 1.72 -16.37
C THR A 38 15.37 0.25 -15.96
N PHE A 39 16.56 -0.30 -16.24
CA PHE A 39 16.86 -1.66 -15.83
C PHE A 39 16.92 -1.78 -14.30
N PRO A 40 16.33 -2.84 -13.69
CA PRO A 40 16.27 -2.94 -12.24
C PRO A 40 17.64 -2.96 -11.56
N THR A 41 17.74 -2.32 -10.40
CA THR A 41 18.98 -2.27 -9.62
C THR A 41 19.29 -3.62 -8.94
N LYS A 42 20.55 -3.82 -8.53
CA LYS A 42 20.95 -5.01 -7.77
C LYS A 42 20.16 -5.17 -6.47
N GLN A 43 19.80 -4.07 -5.82
CA GLN A 43 18.96 -4.07 -4.62
C GLN A 43 17.54 -4.57 -4.92
N TRP A 44 16.95 -4.14 -6.04
CA TRP A 44 15.65 -4.62 -6.49
C TRP A 44 15.67 -6.14 -6.69
N PHE A 45 16.70 -6.67 -7.36
CA PHE A 45 16.86 -8.13 -7.52
C PHE A 45 17.03 -8.84 -6.18
N GLY A 46 17.81 -8.26 -5.25
CA GLY A 46 17.96 -8.82 -3.89
C GLY A 46 16.62 -8.95 -3.17
N LEU A 47 15.79 -7.91 -3.20
CA LEU A 47 14.44 -7.93 -2.63
C LEU A 47 13.51 -8.92 -3.35
N PHE A 48 13.57 -8.96 -4.69
CA PHE A 48 12.76 -9.88 -5.50
C PHE A 48 13.08 -11.35 -5.19
N PHE A 49 14.36 -11.73 -5.20
CA PHE A 49 14.76 -13.11 -4.88
C PHE A 49 14.53 -13.46 -3.41
N GLY A 50 14.68 -12.49 -2.49
CA GLY A 50 14.31 -12.67 -1.08
C GLY A 50 12.82 -12.98 -0.92
N ALA A 51 11.94 -12.16 -1.52
CA ALA A 51 10.50 -12.36 -1.50
C ALA A 51 10.09 -13.70 -2.15
N LYS A 52 10.69 -14.04 -3.30
CA LYS A 52 10.47 -15.33 -3.98
C LYS A 52 10.86 -16.52 -3.11
N THR A 53 11.96 -16.43 -2.37
CA THR A 53 12.42 -17.50 -1.49
C THR A 53 11.44 -17.74 -0.35
N LEU A 54 10.95 -16.67 0.29
CA LEU A 54 9.93 -16.76 1.33
C LEU A 54 8.61 -17.33 0.78
N PHE A 55 8.22 -16.94 -0.43
CA PHE A 55 7.02 -17.46 -1.09
C PHE A 55 7.11 -18.98 -1.35
N ILE A 56 8.25 -19.47 -1.84
CA ILE A 56 8.46 -20.91 -2.04
C ILE A 56 8.44 -21.65 -0.69
N ALA A 57 9.09 -21.11 0.35
CA ALA A 57 9.06 -21.68 1.68
C ALA A 57 7.63 -21.77 2.25
N TYR A 58 6.79 -20.76 1.99
CA TYR A 58 5.38 -20.74 2.35
C TYR A 58 4.58 -21.85 1.64
N LEU A 59 4.76 -22.02 0.32
CA LEU A 59 4.11 -23.09 -0.43
C LEU A 59 4.51 -24.49 0.08
N ILE A 60 5.78 -24.68 0.43
CA ILE A 60 6.26 -25.94 1.04
C ILE A 60 5.57 -26.19 2.38
N HIS A 61 5.47 -25.17 3.24
CA HIS A 61 4.78 -25.29 4.53
C HIS A 61 3.30 -25.68 4.35
N ILE A 62 2.59 -25.05 3.41
CA ILE A 62 1.20 -25.41 3.08
C ILE A 62 1.13 -26.88 2.63
N ALA A 63 2.02 -27.31 1.73
CA ALA A 63 2.03 -28.69 1.24
C ALA A 63 2.23 -29.70 2.38
N ILE A 64 3.12 -29.40 3.34
CA ILE A 64 3.36 -30.24 4.52
C ILE A 64 2.11 -30.31 5.40
N ILE A 65 1.42 -29.18 5.63
CA ILE A 65 0.18 -29.13 6.42
C ILE A 65 -0.92 -29.95 5.75
N ILE A 66 -1.07 -29.86 4.43
CA ILE A 66 -2.06 -30.65 3.68
C ILE A 66 -1.74 -32.14 3.77
N GLY A 67 -0.46 -32.52 3.66
CA GLY A 67 -0.04 -33.92 3.71
C GLY A 67 -0.07 -34.55 5.11
N THR A 68 0.19 -33.76 6.16
CA THR A 68 0.31 -34.25 7.54
C THR A 68 -0.97 -34.05 8.36
N GLY A 69 -1.75 -33.01 8.03
CA GLY A 69 -2.98 -32.64 8.70
C GLY A 69 -2.87 -31.38 9.57
N MET A 70 -4.04 -30.87 9.98
CA MET A 70 -4.21 -29.60 10.71
C MET A 70 -3.58 -29.58 12.10
N GLY A 71 -3.32 -30.74 12.72
CA GLY A 71 -2.69 -30.81 14.04
C GLY A 71 -1.29 -30.19 14.10
N LEU A 72 -0.59 -30.12 12.96
CA LEU A 72 0.72 -29.47 12.85
C LEU A 72 0.67 -27.97 13.21
N LEU A 73 -0.49 -27.33 13.01
CA LEU A 73 -0.72 -25.92 13.35
C LEU A 73 -1.04 -25.70 14.84
N GLY A 74 -1.05 -26.77 15.65
CA GLY A 74 -1.34 -26.69 17.09
C GLY A 74 -2.80 -26.45 17.43
N VAL A 75 -3.70 -26.47 16.45
CA VAL A 75 -5.15 -26.33 16.66
C VAL A 75 -5.76 -27.67 17.08
N ASN A 76 -6.56 -27.65 18.15
CA ASN A 76 -7.17 -28.84 18.74
C ASN A 76 -8.59 -28.53 19.23
N HIS A 77 -9.45 -29.54 19.36
CA HIS A 77 -10.75 -29.33 19.99
C HIS A 77 -10.56 -28.90 21.46
N PRO A 78 -11.29 -27.88 21.96
CA PRO A 78 -12.40 -27.16 21.31
C PRO A 78 -11.98 -25.93 20.48
N ILE A 79 -10.74 -25.46 20.60
CA ILE A 79 -10.24 -24.25 19.91
C ILE A 79 -9.65 -24.64 18.55
N GLY A 80 -10.53 -24.80 17.56
CA GLY A 80 -10.14 -25.10 16.17
C GLY A 80 -9.62 -23.91 15.36
N TRP A 81 -9.48 -22.74 15.99
CA TRP A 81 -9.15 -21.47 15.35
C TRP A 81 -7.79 -21.02 15.88
N GLY A 82 -6.84 -20.76 14.98
CA GLY A 82 -5.48 -20.42 15.35
C GLY A 82 -4.83 -19.50 14.32
N THR A 83 -3.54 -19.71 14.08
CA THR A 83 -2.71 -18.83 13.25
C THR A 83 -3.28 -18.58 11.85
N MET A 84 -3.94 -19.56 11.24
CA MET A 84 -4.54 -19.41 9.91
C MET A 84 -5.59 -18.30 9.86
N ILE A 85 -6.46 -18.23 10.88
CA ILE A 85 -7.55 -17.25 10.91
C ILE A 85 -7.06 -15.90 11.41
N ILE A 86 -6.14 -15.89 12.37
CA ILE A 86 -5.47 -14.66 12.81
C ILE A 86 -4.80 -13.97 11.62
N THR A 87 -4.06 -14.74 10.81
CA THR A 87 -3.35 -14.22 9.63
C THR A 87 -4.33 -13.81 8.52
N PHE A 88 -5.40 -14.57 8.30
CA PHE A 88 -6.48 -14.20 7.38
C PHE A 88 -7.10 -12.83 7.71
N VAL A 89 -7.58 -12.65 8.95
CA VAL A 89 -8.21 -11.39 9.39
C VAL A 89 -7.21 -10.24 9.35
N PHE A 90 -5.94 -10.49 9.68
CA PHE A 90 -4.88 -9.50 9.58
C PHE A 90 -4.73 -8.96 8.14
N TRP A 91 -4.64 -9.85 7.15
CA TRP A 91 -4.52 -9.44 5.74
C TRP A 91 -5.77 -8.75 5.20
N VAL A 92 -6.97 -9.22 5.58
CA VAL A 92 -8.24 -8.51 5.28
C VAL A 92 -8.23 -7.10 5.86
N GLY A 93 -7.74 -6.92 7.08
CA GLY A 93 -7.59 -5.61 7.73
C GLY A 93 -6.68 -4.66 6.94
N ILE A 94 -5.55 -5.15 6.42
CA ILE A 94 -4.66 -4.37 5.54
C ILE A 94 -5.39 -3.94 4.26
N GLY A 95 -6.19 -4.83 3.66
CA GLY A 95 -7.00 -4.52 2.48
C GLY A 95 -7.98 -3.36 2.70
N HIS A 96 -8.63 -3.31 3.87
CA HIS A 96 -9.56 -2.23 4.20
C HIS A 96 -8.90 -0.84 4.20
N ALA A 97 -7.67 -0.73 4.72
CA ALA A 97 -6.95 0.54 4.72
C ALA A 97 -6.77 1.10 3.29
N GLY A 98 -6.48 0.24 2.32
CA GLY A 98 -6.33 0.66 0.92
C GLY A 98 -7.63 1.13 0.29
N THR A 99 -8.74 0.42 0.55
CA THR A 99 -10.08 0.86 0.07
C THR A 99 -10.51 2.20 0.67
N LEU A 100 -10.16 2.48 1.93
CA LEU A 100 -10.43 3.76 2.59
C LEU A 100 -9.66 4.89 1.89
N ILE A 101 -8.37 4.70 1.62
CA ILE A 101 -7.55 5.70 0.94
C ILE A 101 -8.07 5.96 -0.49
N SER A 102 -8.53 4.93 -1.20
CA SER A 102 -8.95 5.08 -2.59
C SER A 102 -10.38 5.60 -2.76
N ALA A 103 -11.34 5.15 -1.94
CA ALA A 103 -12.75 5.50 -2.08
C ALA A 103 -13.20 6.59 -1.10
N VAL A 104 -12.87 6.46 0.19
CA VAL A 104 -13.37 7.39 1.22
C VAL A 104 -12.73 8.76 1.09
N LEU A 105 -11.41 8.84 0.89
CA LEU A 105 -10.75 10.14 0.66
C LEU A 105 -11.21 10.83 -0.64
N PHE A 106 -11.65 10.06 -1.64
CA PHE A 106 -12.26 10.61 -2.84
C PHE A 106 -13.60 11.29 -2.53
N LEU A 107 -14.47 10.65 -1.74
CA LEU A 107 -15.74 11.23 -1.31
C LEU A 107 -15.55 12.53 -0.52
N PHE A 108 -14.54 12.58 0.35
CA PHE A 108 -14.16 13.79 1.09
C PHE A 108 -13.36 14.81 0.27
N ARG A 109 -13.22 14.59 -1.05
CA ARG A 109 -12.51 15.47 -2.00
C ARG A 109 -11.10 15.84 -1.54
N GLN A 110 -10.40 14.90 -0.88
CA GLN A 110 -9.03 15.11 -0.41
C GLN A 110 -8.05 14.99 -1.58
N LYS A 111 -7.43 16.11 -1.98
CA LYS A 111 -6.56 16.18 -3.16
C LYS A 111 -5.21 15.48 -3.00
N TRP A 112 -4.72 15.27 -1.77
CA TRP A 112 -3.44 14.62 -1.50
C TRP A 112 -3.43 13.11 -1.81
N ARG A 113 -4.62 12.48 -1.86
CA ARG A 113 -4.82 11.07 -2.24
C ARG A 113 -4.12 10.71 -3.55
N THR A 114 -4.07 11.63 -4.53
CA THR A 114 -3.57 11.36 -5.87
C THR A 114 -2.14 10.81 -5.89
N GLY A 115 -1.29 11.19 -4.93
CA GLY A 115 0.08 10.69 -4.83
C GLY A 115 0.22 9.25 -4.32
N VAL A 116 -0.82 8.70 -3.67
CA VAL A 116 -0.75 7.37 -3.01
C VAL A 116 -1.84 6.39 -3.45
N ALA A 117 -2.89 6.86 -4.14
CA ALA A 117 -4.06 6.05 -4.48
C ALA A 117 -3.71 4.77 -5.24
N ARG A 118 -2.80 4.84 -6.22
CA ARG A 118 -2.42 3.67 -7.02
C ARG A 118 -1.68 2.62 -6.21
N SER A 119 -0.79 3.05 -5.32
CA SER A 119 -0.08 2.14 -4.41
C SER A 119 -1.04 1.52 -3.38
N ALA A 120 -2.04 2.28 -2.91
CA ALA A 120 -3.07 1.78 -2.00
C ALA A 120 -4.01 0.75 -2.66
N GLU A 121 -4.34 0.93 -3.94
CA GLU A 121 -5.05 -0.07 -4.74
C GLU A 121 -4.23 -1.36 -4.87
N ALA A 122 -2.97 -1.26 -5.27
CA ALA A 122 -2.08 -2.41 -5.39
C ALA A 122 -1.93 -3.15 -4.05
N MET A 123 -1.74 -2.41 -2.95
CA MET A 123 -1.72 -2.97 -1.60
C MET A 123 -2.99 -3.77 -1.30
N THR A 124 -4.17 -3.25 -1.66
CA THR A 124 -5.45 -3.95 -1.44
C THR A 124 -5.50 -5.27 -2.21
N VAL A 125 -5.14 -5.25 -3.50
CA VAL A 125 -5.16 -6.45 -4.35
C VAL A 125 -4.23 -7.53 -3.78
N PHE A 126 -3.00 -7.17 -3.40
CA PHE A 126 -2.08 -8.15 -2.83
C PHE A 126 -2.51 -8.64 -1.46
N ALA A 127 -3.01 -7.76 -0.58
CA ALA A 127 -3.48 -8.14 0.74
C ALA A 127 -4.67 -9.12 0.66
N VAL A 128 -5.63 -8.88 -0.25
CA VAL A 128 -6.77 -9.79 -0.45
C VAL A 128 -6.33 -11.09 -1.13
N MET A 129 -5.35 -11.05 -2.05
CA MET A 129 -4.80 -12.27 -2.66
C MET A 129 -4.12 -13.19 -1.63
N THR A 130 -3.52 -12.62 -0.59
CA THR A 130 -2.86 -13.36 0.49
C THR A 130 -3.77 -13.78 1.63
N ALA A 131 -4.95 -13.16 1.75
CA ALA A 131 -5.96 -13.49 2.75
C ALA A 131 -6.64 -14.81 2.37
#